data_AF-A0A167L3M9-F1
#
_entry.id   AF-A0A167L3M9-F1
#
_cell.length_a   1.000
_cell.length_b   1.000
_cell.length_c   1.000
_cell.angle_alpha   90.00
_cell.angle_beta   90.00
_cell.angle_gamma   90.00
#
_symmetry.space_group_name_H-M   'P 1'
#
loop_
_entity.id
_entity.type
_entity.pdbx_description
1 polymer ?
#
loop_
_entity_poly.entity_id
_entity_poly.type
_entity_poly.pdbx_seq_one_letter_code
_entity_poly.pdbx_strand_id
1 'polypeptide(L)'
;LYSSTGFDILGILSRVVNRPNPIISLGPVDFSCSFTVVDIRRYDSPVVYASPSFCSLTGYTDDEVRGRNCRFLQAPNGVVYKGTPRQYTDQAAVAHLRKSLAAQKECQASLLNYRKGGQPFINLVSIVPI
;
A
#
# COMPACT_ATOMS: atom_id res chain seq x y z
N LEU A 1 14.65 -19.30 4.70
CA LEU A 1 15.25 -17.99 4.36
C LEU A 1 14.57 -16.93 5.19
N TYR A 2 15.13 -16.61 6.35
CA TYR A 2 14.63 -15.52 7.20
C TYR A 2 14.98 -14.20 6.52
N SER A 3 13.99 -13.33 6.34
CA SER A 3 14.20 -11.97 5.84
C SER A 3 15.18 -11.24 6.74
N SER A 4 16.20 -10.61 6.15
CA SER A 4 17.20 -9.78 6.83
C SER A 4 16.61 -8.59 7.60
N THR A 5 15.30 -8.35 7.48
CA THR A 5 14.57 -7.26 8.14
C THR A 5 13.96 -7.62 9.49
N GLY A 6 14.02 -8.90 9.92
CA GLY A 6 13.35 -9.37 11.14
C GLY A 6 11.82 -9.44 11.03
N PHE A 7 11.27 -9.22 9.82
CA PHE A 7 9.84 -9.28 9.52
C PHE A 7 9.53 -10.60 8.78
N ASP A 8 8.57 -11.38 9.27
CA ASP A 8 8.16 -12.64 8.64
C ASP A 8 7.28 -12.41 7.41
N ILE A 9 7.90 -11.90 6.33
CA ILE A 9 7.21 -11.62 5.07
C ILE A 9 6.67 -12.91 4.44
N LEU A 10 7.37 -14.04 4.60
CA LEU A 10 6.90 -15.34 4.12
C LEU A 10 5.59 -15.74 4.82
N GLY A 11 5.52 -15.63 6.15
CA GLY A 11 4.30 -15.90 6.90
C GLY A 11 3.17 -14.94 6.55
N ILE A 12 3.46 -13.66 6.32
CA ILE A 12 2.48 -12.66 5.87
C ILE A 12 1.91 -13.03 4.50
N LEU A 13 2.76 -13.32 3.52
CA LEU A 13 2.31 -13.73 2.19
C LEU A 13 1.51 -15.03 2.25
N SER A 14 1.93 -16.01 3.06
CA SER A 14 1.19 -17.24 3.28
C SER A 14 -0.21 -16.98 3.85
N ARG A 15 -0.35 -16.07 4.81
CA ARG A 15 -1.66 -15.67 5.37
C ARG A 15 -2.55 -15.00 4.34
N VAL A 16 -1.98 -14.16 3.45
CA VAL A 16 -2.73 -13.50 2.37
C VAL A 16 -3.25 -14.53 1.35
N VAL A 17 -2.41 -15.47 0.96
CA VAL A 17 -2.77 -16.52 -0.02
C VAL A 17 -3.83 -17.46 0.55
N ASN A 18 -3.68 -17.87 1.82
CA ASN A 18 -4.55 -18.85 2.47
C ASN A 18 -5.68 -18.23 3.31
N ARG A 19 -5.99 -16.95 3.10
CA ARG A 19 -7.00 -16.24 3.90
C ARG A 19 -8.41 -16.83 3.71
N PRO A 20 -9.23 -16.90 4.77
CA PRO A 20 -10.59 -17.40 4.67
C PRO A 20 -11.49 -16.41 3.91
N ASN A 21 -12.39 -16.94 3.07
CA ASN A 21 -13.43 -16.17 2.36
C ASN A 21 -12.89 -14.96 1.56
N PRO A 22 -11.97 -15.17 0.59
CA PRO A 22 -11.39 -14.07 -0.19
C PRO A 22 -12.48 -13.34 -1.00
N ILE A 23 -12.55 -12.03 -0.85
CA ILE A 23 -13.48 -11.17 -1.62
C ILE A 23 -12.83 -10.73 -2.93
N ILE A 24 -11.50 -10.57 -2.95
CA ILE A 24 -10.72 -10.16 -4.11
C ILE A 24 -9.87 -11.32 -4.61
N SER A 25 -9.86 -11.57 -5.92
CA SER A 25 -8.88 -12.47 -6.51
C SER A 25 -7.56 -11.73 -6.73
N LEU A 26 -6.51 -12.14 -6.01
CA LEU A 26 -5.16 -11.55 -6.16
C LEU A 26 -4.28 -12.29 -7.18
N GLY A 27 -4.65 -13.53 -7.53
CA GLY A 27 -3.74 -14.43 -8.25
C GLY A 27 -2.53 -14.83 -7.39
N PRO A 28 -1.45 -15.33 -8.02
CA PRO A 28 -0.20 -15.64 -7.33
C PRO A 28 0.43 -14.39 -6.72
N VAL A 29 0.75 -14.43 -5.42
CA VAL A 29 1.44 -13.34 -4.72
C VAL A 29 2.76 -13.87 -4.17
N ASP A 30 3.87 -13.28 -4.59
CA ASP A 30 5.21 -13.62 -4.15
C ASP A 30 6.11 -12.37 -4.00
N PHE A 31 7.42 -12.56 -3.81
CA PHE A 31 8.38 -11.47 -3.64
C PHE A 31 8.61 -10.63 -4.89
N SER A 32 8.19 -11.08 -6.07
CA SER A 32 8.26 -10.29 -7.30
C SER A 32 7.18 -9.20 -7.33
N CYS A 33 6.10 -9.35 -6.55
CA CYS A 33 5.01 -8.40 -6.50
C CYS A 33 5.41 -7.05 -5.86
N SER A 34 4.76 -5.98 -6.32
CA SER A 34 4.86 -4.65 -5.70
C SER A 34 3.86 -4.54 -4.56
N PHE A 35 4.32 -4.51 -3.32
CA PHE A 35 3.45 -4.40 -2.15
C PHE A 35 4.11 -3.65 -0.99
N THR A 36 3.28 -3.19 -0.06
CA THR A 36 3.71 -2.63 1.22
C THR A 36 2.95 -3.33 2.34
N VAL A 37 3.58 -3.42 3.52
CA VAL A 37 2.93 -3.81 4.76
C VAL A 37 2.87 -2.58 5.65
N VAL A 38 1.69 -2.34 6.24
CA VAL A 38 1.44 -1.21 7.13
C VAL A 38 1.01 -1.71 8.50
N ASP A 39 1.39 -1.00 9.57
CA ASP A 39 0.87 -1.31 10.91
C ASP A 39 -0.29 -0.38 11.25
N ILE A 40 -1.52 -0.89 11.11
CA ILE A 40 -2.74 -0.12 11.36
C ILE A 40 -2.95 0.27 12.83
N ARG A 41 -2.21 -0.36 13.76
CA ARG A 41 -2.30 -0.06 15.21
C ARG A 41 -1.48 1.16 15.58
N ARG A 42 -0.53 1.55 14.73
CA ARG A 42 0.30 2.74 14.92
C ARG A 42 -0.41 3.96 14.33
N TYR A 43 -0.14 5.13 14.93
CA TYR A 43 -0.71 6.39 14.45
C TYR A 43 -0.45 6.57 12.96
N ASP A 44 -1.53 6.80 12.22
CA ASP A 44 -1.51 7.07 10.78
C ASP A 44 -1.13 5.89 9.86
N SER A 45 -1.13 4.67 10.40
CA SER A 45 -0.89 3.42 9.65
C SER A 45 0.39 3.48 8.78
N PRO A 46 1.57 3.68 9.41
CA PRO A 46 2.82 3.82 8.70
C PRO A 46 3.23 2.51 8.01
N VAL A 47 3.91 2.63 6.88
CA VAL A 47 4.58 1.50 6.22
C VAL A 47 5.68 0.97 7.13
N VAL A 48 5.63 -0.34 7.39
CA VAL A 48 6.67 -1.07 8.13
C VAL A 48 7.56 -1.89 7.20
N TYR A 49 7.11 -2.16 5.98
CA TYR A 49 7.89 -2.84 4.95
C TYR A 49 7.42 -2.43 3.55
N ALA A 50 8.36 -2.22 2.63
CA ALA A 50 8.09 -2.07 1.20
C ALA A 50 8.87 -3.12 0.41
N SER A 51 8.24 -3.76 -0.57
CA SER A 51 8.95 -4.71 -1.42
C SER A 51 9.93 -3.98 -2.36
N PRO A 52 11.05 -4.61 -2.78
CA PRO A 52 11.96 -4.02 -3.74
C PRO A 52 11.26 -3.57 -5.03
N SER A 53 10.33 -4.38 -5.54
CA SER A 53 9.52 -4.05 -6.72
C SER A 53 8.67 -2.80 -6.51
N PHE A 54 8.13 -2.57 -5.30
CA PHE A 54 7.41 -1.33 -4.98
C PHE A 54 8.33 -0.11 -5.03
N CYS A 55 9.54 -0.22 -4.47
CA CYS A 55 10.54 0.86 -4.53
C CYS A 55 10.92 1.16 -6.00
N SER A 56 11.17 0.14 -6.81
CA SER A 56 11.45 0.30 -8.25
C SER A 56 10.26 0.90 -9.01
N LEU A 57 9.03 0.48 -8.72
CA LEU A 57 7.81 1.01 -9.34
C LEU A 57 7.62 2.49 -8.99
N THR A 58 7.77 2.85 -7.72
CA THR A 58 7.46 4.22 -7.28
C THR A 58 8.63 5.18 -7.40
N GLY A 59 9.87 4.68 -7.53
CA GLY A 59 11.09 5.47 -7.54
C GLY A 59 11.52 6.00 -6.17
N TYR A 60 10.80 5.64 -5.10
CA TYR A 60 11.19 5.97 -3.72
C TYR A 60 12.08 4.89 -3.14
N THR A 61 13.04 5.27 -2.31
CA THR A 61 13.86 4.31 -1.56
C THR A 61 13.08 3.75 -0.36
N ASP A 62 13.49 2.60 0.16
CA ASP A 62 12.83 2.00 1.34
C ASP A 62 12.85 2.96 2.55
N ASP A 63 13.94 3.69 2.77
CA ASP A 63 14.04 4.72 3.83
C ASP A 63 13.07 5.89 3.63
N GLU A 64 12.80 6.27 2.37
CA GLU A 64 11.83 7.32 2.05
C GLU A 64 10.39 6.86 2.22
N VAL A 65 10.12 5.55 2.21
CA VAL A 65 8.78 4.97 2.30
C VAL A 65 8.44 4.60 3.75
N ARG A 66 9.39 3.97 4.45
CA ARG A 66 9.20 3.43 5.80
C ARG A 66 8.81 4.53 6.77
N GLY A 67 7.85 4.25 7.65
CA GLY A 67 7.36 5.19 8.65
C GLY A 67 6.32 6.20 8.14
N ARG A 68 6.05 6.26 6.84
CA ARG A 68 5.04 7.15 6.25
C ARG A 68 3.77 6.40 5.92
N ASN A 69 2.64 7.11 5.86
CA ASN A 69 1.44 6.58 5.24
C ASN A 69 1.56 6.62 3.71
N CYS A 70 1.17 5.55 3.01
CA CYS A 70 1.25 5.42 1.54
C CYS A 70 0.52 6.51 0.74
N ARG A 71 -0.29 7.37 1.37
CA ARG A 71 -0.94 8.50 0.69
C ARG A 71 0.02 9.47 0.00
N PHE A 72 1.31 9.45 0.31
CA PHE A 72 2.29 10.30 -0.38
C PHE A 72 2.28 10.09 -1.89
N LEU A 73 1.92 8.90 -2.37
CA LEU A 73 1.78 8.61 -3.80
C LEU A 73 0.62 9.36 -4.47
N GLN A 74 -0.26 10.02 -3.70
CA GLN A 74 -1.48 10.67 -4.22
C GLN A 74 -1.25 12.13 -4.66
N ALA A 75 0.00 12.60 -4.65
CA ALA A 75 0.39 13.92 -5.14
C ALA A 75 1.76 13.89 -5.86
N PRO A 76 1.97 14.72 -6.89
CA PRO A 76 3.21 14.75 -7.67
C PRO A 76 4.44 15.15 -6.85
N ASN A 77 4.26 15.97 -5.82
CA ASN A 77 5.35 16.40 -4.92
C ASN A 77 5.56 15.46 -3.72
N GLY A 78 4.79 14.37 -3.60
CA GLY A 78 4.89 13.45 -2.48
C GLY A 78 4.36 13.98 -1.14
N VAL A 79 3.70 15.14 -1.11
CA VAL A 79 3.21 15.79 0.11
C VAL A 79 1.68 15.71 0.15
N VAL A 80 1.17 14.88 1.05
CA VAL A 80 -0.27 14.71 1.28
C VAL A 80 -0.53 14.59 2.77
N TYR A 81 -1.25 15.55 3.34
CA TYR A 81 -1.59 15.56 4.76
C TYR A 81 -2.83 14.70 5.05
N LYS A 82 -2.90 14.20 6.29
CA LYS A 82 -4.07 13.49 6.79
C LYS A 82 -5.24 14.47 6.88
N GLY A 83 -6.42 14.06 6.40
CA GLY A 83 -7.65 14.86 6.49
C GLY A 83 -7.82 15.91 5.39
N THR A 84 -6.80 16.19 4.58
CA THR A 84 -6.93 17.15 3.47
C THR A 84 -7.63 16.53 2.27
N PRO A 85 -8.42 17.31 1.52
CA PRO A 85 -8.98 16.86 0.25
C PRO A 85 -7.88 16.50 -0.75
N ARG A 86 -8.21 15.60 -1.67
CA ARG A 86 -7.29 15.14 -2.72
C ARG A 86 -7.46 16.03 -3.94
N GLN A 87 -6.35 16.63 -4.36
CA GLN A 87 -6.33 17.54 -5.52
C GLN A 87 -6.10 16.78 -6.83
N TYR A 88 -5.30 15.71 -6.79
CA TYR A 88 -4.78 15.03 -7.97
C TYR A 88 -5.28 13.58 -8.12
N THR A 89 -6.06 13.08 -7.17
CA THR A 89 -6.57 11.71 -7.21
C THR A 89 -8.04 11.71 -6.79
N ASP A 90 -8.80 10.72 -7.23
CA ASP A 90 -10.22 10.64 -6.94
C ASP A 90 -10.47 10.51 -5.42
N GLN A 91 -11.18 11.49 -4.88
CA GLN A 91 -11.53 11.53 -3.47
C GLN A 91 -12.51 10.42 -3.08
N ALA A 92 -13.39 9.99 -4.00
CA ALA A 92 -14.33 8.90 -3.74
C ALA A 92 -13.59 7.56 -3.58
N ALA A 93 -12.65 7.26 -4.49
CA ALA A 93 -11.80 6.08 -4.39
C ALA A 93 -10.96 6.08 -3.09
N VAL A 94 -10.36 7.23 -2.71
CA VAL A 94 -9.62 7.33 -1.44
C VAL A 94 -10.54 7.16 -0.22
N ALA A 95 -11.75 7.71 -0.27
CA ALA A 95 -12.74 7.52 0.80
C ALA A 95 -13.18 6.05 0.92
N HIS A 96 -13.35 5.35 -0.21
CA HIS A 96 -13.65 3.92 -0.26
C HIS A 96 -12.56 3.10 0.46
N LEU A 97 -11.29 3.29 0.08
CA LEU A 97 -10.17 2.60 0.72
C LEU A 97 -10.10 2.88 2.23
N ARG A 98 -10.26 4.15 2.62
CA ARG A 98 -10.25 4.54 4.05
C ARG A 98 -11.38 3.86 4.83
N LYS A 99 -12.58 3.78 4.27
CA LYS A 99 -13.74 3.14 4.92
C LYS A 99 -13.51 1.63 5.07
N SER A 100 -12.98 0.98 4.04
CA SER A 100 -12.70 -0.46 4.06
C SER A 100 -11.58 -0.82 5.04
N LEU A 101 -10.52 -0.01 5.10
CA LEU A 101 -9.46 -0.12 6.10
C LEU A 101 -10.02 -0.04 7.53
N ALA A 102 -10.87 0.95 7.81
CA ALA A 102 -11.49 1.11 9.14
C ALA A 102 -12.42 -0.06 9.51
N ALA A 103 -13.06 -0.67 8.50
CA ALA A 103 -13.91 -1.84 8.69
C ALA A 103 -13.15 -3.18 8.67
N GLN A 104 -11.82 -3.16 8.51
CA GLN A 104 -10.98 -4.35 8.30
C GLN A 104 -11.53 -5.28 7.22
N LYS A 105 -11.93 -4.70 6.09
CA LYS A 105 -12.43 -5.43 4.92
C LYS A 105 -11.46 -5.34 3.76
N GLU A 106 -11.41 -6.42 2.98
CA GLU A 106 -10.77 -6.40 1.68
C GLU A 106 -11.41 -5.34 0.78
N CYS A 107 -10.57 -4.59 0.06
CA CYS A 107 -11.05 -3.65 -0.96
C CYS A 107 -10.05 -3.47 -2.09
N GLN A 108 -10.57 -3.09 -3.25
CA GLN A 108 -9.78 -2.78 -4.43
C GLN A 108 -10.26 -1.46 -5.03
N ALA A 109 -9.33 -0.59 -5.41
CA ALA A 109 -9.66 0.63 -6.12
C ALA A 109 -8.52 1.06 -7.05
N SER A 110 -8.86 1.63 -8.19
CA SER A 110 -7.91 2.30 -9.07
C SER A 110 -7.72 3.74 -8.62
N LEU A 111 -6.47 4.16 -8.47
CA LEU A 111 -6.09 5.52 -8.10
C LEU A 111 -5.10 6.10 -9.11
N LEU A 112 -5.18 7.41 -9.35
CA LEU A 112 -4.05 8.12 -9.93
C LEU A 112 -2.97 8.28 -8.84
N ASN A 113 -1.79 7.74 -9.09
CA ASN A 113 -0.62 7.86 -8.23
C ASN A 113 0.54 8.48 -8.99
N TYR A 114 1.54 8.93 -8.24
CA TYR A 114 2.70 9.63 -8.76
C TYR A 114 3.98 8.99 -8.25
N ARG A 115 4.89 8.71 -9.18
CA ARG A 115 6.26 8.27 -8.86
C ARG A 115 7.03 9.45 -8.26
N LYS A 116 8.18 9.16 -7.66
CA LYS A 116 9.16 10.18 -7.32
C LYS A 116 9.51 10.98 -8.58
N GLY A 117 9.50 12.31 -8.47
CA GLY A 117 9.64 13.21 -9.63
C GLY A 117 8.31 13.55 -10.32
N GLY A 118 7.17 13.05 -9.84
CA GLY A 118 5.85 13.51 -10.25
C GLY A 118 5.28 12.87 -11.50
N GLN A 119 5.88 11.78 -12.01
CA GLN A 119 5.33 11.05 -13.16
C GLN A 119 4.04 10.32 -12.74
N PRO A 120 2.89 10.59 -13.39
CA PRO A 120 1.63 9.93 -13.07
C PRO A 120 1.59 8.47 -13.57
N PHE A 121 0.87 7.62 -12.85
CA PHE A 121 0.48 6.28 -13.29
C PHE A 121 -0.83 5.86 -12.61
N ILE A 122 -1.61 5.02 -13.29
CA ILE A 122 -2.79 4.40 -12.69
C ILE A 122 -2.34 3.20 -11.85
N ASN A 123 -2.73 3.19 -10.58
CA ASN A 123 -2.41 2.15 -9.63
C ASN A 123 -3.70 1.42 -9.20
N LEU A 124 -3.82 0.14 -9.55
CA LEU A 124 -4.87 -0.73 -9.03
C LEU A 124 -4.43 -1.25 -7.67
N VAL A 125 -4.97 -0.67 -6.60
CA VAL A 125 -4.58 -0.98 -5.23
C VAL A 125 -5.55 -2.00 -4.64
N SER A 126 -5.02 -3.16 -4.26
CA SER A 126 -5.71 -4.15 -3.43
C SER A 126 -5.23 -4.05 -1.99
N ILE A 127 -6.16 -3.99 -1.03
CA ILE A 127 -5.86 -4.02 0.41
C ILE A 127 -6.45 -5.30 0.99
N VAL A 128 -5.60 -6.08 1.63
CA VAL A 128 -5.99 -7.30 2.37
C VAL A 128 -5.57 -7.13 3.83
N PRO A 129 -6.53 -7.08 4.77
CA PRO A 129 -6.25 -7.17 6.20
C PRO A 129 -5.63 -8.53 6.53
N ILE A 130 -4.64 -8.54 7.43
CA ILE A 130 -3.90 -9.74 7.82
C ILE A 130 -4.11 -10.02 9.30
#